data_AF-A0A397V4E6-F1
#
_entry.id   AF-A0A397V4E6-F1
#
_cell.length_a   1.000
_cell.length_b   1.000
_cell.length_c   1.000
_cell.angle_alpha   90.00
_cell.angle_beta   90.00
_cell.angle_gamma   90.00
#
_symmetry.space_group_name_H-M   'P 1'
#
loop_
_entity.id
_entity.type
_entity.pdbx_description
1 polymer ?
#
loop_
_entity_poly.entity_id
_entity_poly.type
_entity_poly.pdbx_seq_one_letter_code
_entity_poly.pdbx_strand_id
1 'polypeptide(L)'
;MTEMSTGRPPHYDIEYDEILAIKICNGLRPEFAEGTPECYIQLANQCMDSNPSNRPTASYIYGELSKWYNIVDRDFAKNKNELTILKSFQAADAIISTLPTELPICAKDKLTSKLLTFRGLSDPINSFEKLVITLFHPMDTIWTSHVSP
;
A
#
# COMPACT_ATOMS: atom_id res chain seq x y z
N MET A 1 4.45 0.65 -6.92
CA MET A 1 4.49 -0.80 -6.60
C MET A 1 3.08 -1.38 -6.52
N THR A 2 2.20 -0.81 -5.71
CA THR A 2 0.79 -1.25 -5.61
C THR A 2 0.05 -1.21 -6.96
N GLU A 3 0.25 -0.16 -7.76
CA GLU A 3 -0.34 -0.08 -9.12
C GLU A 3 0.09 -1.25 -10.04
N MET A 4 1.34 -1.70 -9.94
CA MET A 4 1.81 -2.86 -10.71
C MET A 4 1.18 -4.17 -10.24
N SER A 5 0.85 -4.25 -8.94
CA SER A 5 0.21 -5.41 -8.33
C SER A 5 -1.29 -5.46 -8.69
N THR A 6 -2.00 -4.34 -8.63
CA THR A 6 -3.46 -4.27 -8.83
C THR A 6 -3.87 -3.97 -10.26
N GLY A 7 -2.94 -3.47 -11.09
CA GLY A 7 -3.24 -2.88 -12.39
C GLY A 7 -4.02 -1.57 -12.31
N ARG A 8 -4.25 -1.01 -11.10
CA ARG A 8 -5.12 0.14 -10.87
C ARG A 8 -4.37 1.25 -10.14
N PRO A 9 -4.62 2.53 -10.46
CA PRO A 9 -4.08 3.63 -9.68
C PRO A 9 -4.42 3.49 -8.19
N PRO A 10 -3.50 3.82 -7.28
CA PRO A 10 -3.79 3.83 -5.85
C PRO A 10 -4.97 4.74 -5.54
N HIS A 11 -5.95 4.26 -4.77
CA HIS A 11 -7.13 5.04 -4.39
C HIS A 11 -7.98 5.53 -5.58
N TYR A 12 -8.00 4.81 -6.70
CA TYR A 12 -8.75 5.17 -7.91
C TYR A 12 -10.25 5.46 -7.69
N ASP A 13 -10.82 4.88 -6.62
CA ASP A 13 -12.21 4.99 -6.19
C ASP A 13 -12.48 6.16 -5.23
N ILE A 14 -11.44 6.91 -4.83
CA ILE A 14 -11.54 8.05 -3.91
C ILE A 14 -11.23 9.35 -4.67
N GLU A 15 -11.86 10.46 -4.25
CA GLU A 15 -11.53 11.78 -4.76
C GLU A 15 -10.19 12.29 -4.21
N TYR A 16 -9.40 12.97 -5.05
CA TYR A 16 -8.06 13.44 -4.70
C TYR A 16 -8.14 14.82 -4.05
N ASP A 17 -8.64 14.83 -2.82
CA ASP A 17 -8.91 16.02 -2.02
C ASP A 17 -8.22 15.94 -0.64
N GLU A 18 -8.57 16.88 0.24
CA GLU A 18 -8.06 16.96 1.61
C GLU A 18 -8.47 15.77 2.48
N ILE A 19 -9.64 15.16 2.20
CA ILE A 19 -10.10 14.00 2.95
C ILE A 19 -9.19 12.81 2.67
N LEU A 20 -8.78 12.61 1.41
CA LEU A 20 -7.81 11.57 1.07
C LEU A 20 -6.46 11.81 1.77
N ALA A 21 -5.97 13.05 1.78
CA ALA A 21 -4.72 13.39 2.47
C ALA A 21 -4.79 13.09 3.98
N ILE A 22 -5.88 13.47 4.65
CA ILE A 22 -6.12 13.15 6.07
C ILE A 22 -6.13 11.63 6.29
N LYS A 23 -6.82 10.88 5.42
CA LYS A 23 -6.85 9.41 5.53
C LYS A 23 -5.44 8.80 5.41
N ILE A 24 -4.61 9.30 4.49
CA ILE A 24 -3.23 8.85 4.30
C ILE A 24 -2.37 9.19 5.53
N CYS A 25 -2.49 10.40 6.09
CA CYS A 25 -1.84 10.75 7.36
C CYS A 25 -2.29 9.81 8.48
N ASN A 26 -3.56 9.41 8.50
CA ASN A 26 -4.12 8.45 9.45
C ASN A 26 -3.86 6.98 9.07
N GLY A 27 -2.83 6.70 8.27
CA GLY A 27 -2.37 5.34 7.99
C GLY A 27 -3.12 4.61 6.87
N LEU A 28 -3.98 5.28 6.10
CA LEU A 28 -4.50 4.67 4.86
C LEU A 28 -3.33 4.40 3.91
N ARG A 29 -3.22 3.17 3.43
CA ARG A 29 -2.26 2.73 2.42
C ARG A 29 -3.00 1.96 1.33
N PRO A 30 -2.50 1.96 0.09
CA PRO A 30 -3.11 1.19 -0.98
C PRO A 30 -2.98 -0.32 -0.72
N GLU A 31 -3.95 -1.08 -1.19
CA GLU A 31 -3.97 -2.53 -1.08
C GLU A 31 -3.19 -3.19 -2.24
N PHE A 32 -2.91 -4.48 -2.08
CA PHE A 32 -2.25 -5.32 -3.07
C PHE A 32 -3.25 -6.34 -3.61
N ALA A 33 -3.07 -6.76 -4.87
CA ALA A 33 -3.88 -7.81 -5.45
C ALA A 33 -3.63 -9.16 -4.78
N GLU A 34 -4.64 -10.02 -4.81
CA GLU A 34 -4.51 -11.42 -4.43
C GLU A 34 -3.37 -12.08 -5.21
N GLY A 35 -2.59 -12.90 -4.53
CA GLY A 35 -1.44 -13.59 -5.13
C GLY A 35 -0.17 -12.74 -5.24
N THR A 36 -0.20 -11.45 -4.89
CA THR A 36 1.02 -10.63 -4.85
C THR A 36 2.05 -11.27 -3.92
N PRO A 37 3.29 -11.53 -4.37
CA PRO A 37 4.31 -12.16 -3.54
C PRO A 37 4.58 -11.39 -2.25
N GLU A 38 4.67 -12.10 -1.12
CA GLU A 38 4.87 -11.49 0.20
C GLU A 38 6.15 -10.62 0.27
N CYS A 39 7.24 -11.04 -0.38
CA CYS A 39 8.46 -10.23 -0.44
C CYS A 39 8.25 -8.89 -1.15
N TYR A 40 7.38 -8.84 -2.16
CA TYR A 40 7.02 -7.63 -2.88
C TYR A 40 6.16 -6.70 -2.00
N ILE A 41 5.19 -7.27 -1.27
CA ILE A 41 4.35 -6.55 -0.30
C ILE A 41 5.22 -5.92 0.79
N GLN A 42 6.17 -6.68 1.34
CA GLN A 42 7.09 -6.19 2.37
C GLN A 42 7.93 -5.01 1.87
N LEU A 43 8.54 -5.12 0.69
CA LEU A 43 9.33 -4.04 0.10
C LEU A 43 8.47 -2.80 -0.19
N ALA A 44 7.27 -2.99 -0.73
CA ALA A 44 6.34 -1.89 -1.00
C ALA A 44 5.86 -1.20 0.29
N ASN A 45 5.60 -1.95 1.36
CA ASN A 45 5.25 -1.39 2.66
C ASN A 45 6.40 -0.57 3.26
N GLN A 46 7.65 -1.03 3.15
CA GLN A 46 8.82 -0.25 3.55
C GLN A 46 8.94 1.07 2.77
N CYS A 47 8.60 1.07 1.48
CA CYS A 47 8.58 2.30 0.67
C CYS A 47 7.51 3.31 1.12
N MET A 48 6.45 2.82 1.77
CA MET A 48 5.30 3.62 2.23
C MET A 48 5.31 3.89 3.74
N ASP A 49 6.45 3.67 4.41
CA ASP A 49 6.62 3.97 5.83
C ASP A 49 6.37 5.47 6.08
N SER A 50 5.61 5.76 7.14
CA SER A 50 5.33 7.13 7.55
C SER A 50 6.60 7.87 7.96
N ASN A 51 7.58 7.18 8.56
CA ASN A 51 8.89 7.73 8.86
C ASN A 51 9.78 7.68 7.60
N PRO A 52 10.18 8.83 7.02
CA PRO A 52 11.02 8.86 5.84
C PRO A 52 12.37 8.16 6.02
N SER A 53 12.91 8.11 7.24
CA SER A 53 14.19 7.46 7.54
C SER A 53 14.13 5.94 7.46
N ASN A 54 12.94 5.34 7.56
CA ASN A 54 12.75 3.89 7.41
C ASN A 54 12.63 3.46 5.94
N ARG A 55 12.43 4.42 5.02
CA ARG A 55 12.24 4.10 3.60
C ARG A 55 13.55 3.61 2.98
N PRO A 56 13.50 2.54 2.17
CA PRO A 56 14.69 2.03 1.52
C PRO A 56 15.19 3.03 0.46
N THR A 57 16.50 3.00 0.21
CA THR A 57 17.08 3.78 -0.87
C THR A 57 16.66 3.21 -2.23
N ALA A 58 16.63 4.06 -3.26
CA ALA A 58 16.36 3.62 -4.63
C ALA A 58 17.32 2.50 -5.09
N SER A 59 18.59 2.56 -4.67
CA SER A 59 19.59 1.53 -4.96
C SER A 59 19.23 0.17 -4.34
N TYR A 60 18.76 0.17 -3.08
CA TYR A 60 18.30 -1.06 -2.43
C TYR A 60 17.08 -1.66 -3.13
N ILE A 61 16.08 -0.83 -3.43
CA ILE A 61 14.86 -1.25 -4.16
C ILE A 61 15.25 -1.89 -5.51
N TYR A 62 16.12 -1.23 -6.27
CA TYR A 62 16.61 -1.75 -7.54
C TYR A 62 17.33 -3.10 -7.37
N GLY A 63 18.14 -3.24 -6.33
CA GLY A 63 18.84 -4.50 -6.02
C GLY A 63 17.88 -5.66 -5.78
N GLU A 64 16.86 -5.46 -4.95
CA GLU A 64 15.85 -6.50 -4.67
C GLU A 64 15.03 -6.85 -5.91
N LEU A 65 14.53 -5.86 -6.65
CA LEU A 65 13.78 -6.09 -7.88
C LEU A 65 14.63 -6.81 -8.95
N SER A 66 15.88 -6.41 -9.12
CA SER A 66 16.81 -7.05 -10.07
C SER A 66 17.10 -8.49 -9.68
N LYS A 67 17.25 -8.77 -8.38
CA LYS A 67 17.46 -10.13 -7.87
C LYS A 67 16.25 -11.02 -8.19
N TRP A 68 15.04 -10.55 -7.91
CA TRP A 68 13.82 -11.33 -8.20
C TRP A 68 13.63 -11.53 -9.70
N TYR A 69 13.84 -10.49 -10.51
CA TYR A 69 13.83 -10.58 -11.97
C TYR A 69 14.77 -11.68 -12.48
N ASN A 70 16.03 -11.69 -12.01
CA ASN A 70 17.01 -12.71 -12.42
C ASN A 70 16.61 -14.14 -12.01
N ILE A 71 15.94 -14.32 -10.87
CA ILE A 71 15.48 -15.64 -10.42
C ILE A 71 14.37 -16.16 -11.35
N VAL A 72 13.40 -15.29 -11.68
CA VAL A 72 12.26 -15.64 -12.53
C VAL A 72 12.69 -15.83 -13.98
N ASP A 73 13.50 -14.92 -14.53
CA ASP A 73 13.99 -14.96 -15.91
C ASP A 73 14.81 -16.23 -16.21
N ARG A 74 15.61 -16.70 -15.24
CA ARG A 74 16.38 -17.95 -15.38
C ARG A 74 15.55 -19.21 -15.13
N ASP A 75 14.36 -19.07 -14.56
CA ASP A 75 13.52 -20.16 -14.05
C ASP A 75 14.30 -21.17 -13.19
N PHE A 76 15.28 -20.67 -12.42
CA PHE A 76 16.20 -21.51 -11.65
C PHE A 76 16.57 -20.88 -10.32
N ALA A 77 16.36 -21.64 -9.25
CA ALA A 77 16.69 -21.25 -7.89
C ALA A 77 17.96 -21.95 -7.39
N LYS A 78 18.90 -21.19 -6.83
CA LYS A 78 20.17 -21.73 -6.30
C LYS A 78 20.05 -22.31 -4.89
N ASN A 79 19.02 -21.89 -4.15
CA ASN A 79 18.79 -22.28 -2.77
C ASN A 79 17.30 -22.24 -2.43
N LYS A 80 16.94 -22.70 -1.23
CA LYS A 80 15.55 -22.77 -0.77
C LYS A 80 14.86 -21.41 -0.75
N ASN A 81 15.55 -20.32 -0.42
CA ASN A 81 14.96 -18.99 -0.35
C ASN A 81 14.61 -18.47 -1.75
N GLU A 82 15.53 -18.63 -2.71
CA GLU A 82 15.27 -18.31 -4.12
C GLU A 82 14.14 -19.17 -4.68
N LEU A 83 14.06 -20.45 -4.28
CA LEU A 83 12.98 -21.34 -4.70
C LEU A 83 11.61 -20.87 -4.20
N THR A 84 11.56 -20.37 -2.96
CA THR A 84 10.33 -19.76 -2.41
C THR A 84 9.92 -18.52 -3.22
N ILE A 85 10.88 -17.65 -3.56
CA ILE A 85 10.64 -16.45 -4.37
C ILE A 85 10.11 -16.87 -5.76
N LEU A 86 10.83 -17.75 -6.45
CA LEU A 86 10.45 -18.24 -7.79
C LEU A 86 9.00 -18.77 -7.79
N LYS A 87 8.68 -19.66 -6.84
CA LYS A 87 7.33 -20.24 -6.73
C LYS A 87 6.26 -19.19 -6.43
N SER A 88 6.56 -18.18 -5.60
CA SER A 88 5.58 -17.12 -5.32
C SER A 88 5.26 -16.26 -6.54
N PHE A 89 6.25 -15.94 -7.37
CA PHE A 89 6.03 -15.19 -8.60
C PHE A 89 5.31 -16.03 -9.66
N GLN A 90 5.67 -17.31 -9.82
CA GLN A 90 4.94 -18.23 -10.71
C GLN A 90 3.47 -18.41 -10.30
N ALA A 91 3.20 -18.49 -8.98
CA ALA A 91 1.83 -18.54 -8.47
C ALA A 91 1.05 -17.25 -8.76
N ALA A 92 1.71 -16.08 -8.65
CA ALA A 92 1.12 -14.80 -9.01
C ALA A 92 0.77 -14.73 -10.51
N ASP A 93 1.67 -15.17 -11.40
CA ASP A 93 1.44 -15.20 -12.85
C ASP A 93 0.24 -16.08 -13.23
N ALA A 94 0.07 -17.22 -12.55
CA ALA A 94 -1.09 -18.09 -12.75
C ALA A 94 -2.42 -17.39 -12.41
N ILE A 95 -2.44 -16.49 -11.42
CA ILE A 95 -3.61 -15.70 -11.04
C ILE A 95 -3.85 -14.56 -12.05
N ILE A 96 -2.79 -13.88 -12.51
CA ILE A 96 -2.90 -12.78 -13.49
C ILE A 96 -3.64 -13.24 -14.75
N SER A 97 -3.37 -14.47 -15.23
CA SER A 97 -4.05 -15.04 -16.40
C SER A 97 -5.57 -15.19 -16.23
N THR A 98 -6.09 -15.12 -15.01
CA THR A 98 -7.52 -15.28 -14.69
C THR A 98 -8.24 -13.96 -14.44
N LEU A 99 -7.52 -12.84 -14.37
CA LEU A 99 -8.10 -11.54 -14.05
C LEU A 99 -8.77 -10.89 -15.28
N PRO A 100 -9.88 -10.15 -15.10
CA PRO A 100 -10.50 -9.39 -16.18
C PRO A 100 -9.53 -8.36 -16.78
N THR A 101 -9.49 -8.28 -18.11
CA THR A 101 -8.60 -7.36 -18.85
C THR A 101 -9.08 -5.90 -18.81
N GLU A 102 -10.33 -5.65 -18.40
CA GLU A 102 -10.89 -4.31 -18.34
C GLU A 102 -10.45 -3.58 -17.06
N LEU A 103 -9.51 -2.65 -17.22
CA LEU A 103 -9.13 -1.73 -16.17
C LEU A 103 -10.21 -0.65 -15.99
N PRO A 104 -10.51 -0.23 -14.74
CA PRO A 104 -11.37 0.91 -14.50
C PRO A 104 -10.85 2.12 -15.26
N ILE A 105 -11.73 2.82 -15.97
CA ILE A 105 -11.41 4.10 -16.61
C ILE A 105 -11.12 5.10 -15.49
N CYS A 106 -9.84 5.31 -15.17
CA CYS A 106 -9.42 6.41 -14.32
C CYS A 106 -9.39 7.68 -15.18
N ALA A 107 -10.13 8.71 -14.76
CA ALA A 107 -10.15 9.98 -15.46
C ALA A 107 -8.72 10.59 -15.44
N LYS A 108 -8.19 10.97 -16.61
CA LYS A 108 -6.78 11.38 -16.77
C LYS A 108 -6.42 12.61 -15.92
N ASP A 109 -7.40 13.45 -15.62
CA ASP A 109 -7.29 14.59 -14.73
C ASP A 109 -6.96 14.20 -13.28
N LYS A 110 -7.42 13.04 -12.78
CA LYS A 110 -7.05 12.53 -11.44
C LYS A 110 -5.55 12.25 -11.29
N LEU A 111 -4.84 11.93 -12.37
CA LEU A 111 -3.41 11.59 -12.35
C LEU A 111 -2.50 12.80 -12.61
N THR A 112 -3.06 14.00 -12.72
CA THR A 112 -2.26 15.22 -12.91
C THR A 112 -1.73 15.73 -11.57
N SER A 113 -0.48 16.22 -11.57
CA SER A 113 0.09 16.84 -10.37
C SER A 113 -0.72 18.08 -10.00
N LYS A 114 -1.33 18.05 -8.82
CA LYS A 114 -2.06 19.17 -8.23
C LYS A 114 -1.34 19.62 -6.98
N LEU A 115 -1.00 20.90 -6.88
CA LEU A 115 -0.49 21.46 -5.64
C LEU A 115 -1.66 21.56 -4.66
N LEU A 116 -1.62 20.75 -3.61
CA LEU A 116 -2.62 20.77 -2.55
C LEU A 116 -1.96 21.38 -1.31
N THR A 117 -2.43 22.56 -0.90
CA THR A 117 -1.99 23.22 0.33
C THR A 117 -2.92 22.82 1.46
N PHE A 118 -2.59 21.74 2.16
CA PHE A 118 -3.33 21.32 3.35
C PHE A 118 -2.81 22.05 4.58
N ARG A 119 -3.70 22.51 5.45
CA ARG A 119 -3.33 23.11 6.76
C ARG A 119 -3.77 22.17 7.87
N GLY A 120 -2.93 21.98 8.88
CA GLY A 120 -3.31 21.23 10.09
C GLY A 120 -3.37 19.71 9.94
N LEU A 121 -2.64 19.12 8.99
CA LEU A 121 -2.46 17.68 8.94
C LEU A 121 -1.63 17.20 10.14
N SER A 122 -2.04 16.10 10.75
CA SER A 122 -1.25 15.38 11.74
C SER A 122 -0.05 14.71 11.10
N ASP A 123 0.96 14.39 11.92
CA ASP A 123 2.07 13.56 11.49
C ASP A 123 1.54 12.21 10.97
N PRO A 124 2.07 11.71 9.84
CA PRO A 124 1.60 10.47 9.27
C PRO A 124 1.95 9.28 10.19
N ILE A 125 1.03 8.33 10.33
CA ILE A 125 1.23 7.07 11.05
C ILE A 125 1.23 5.88 10.09
N ASN A 126 1.77 4.75 10.54
CA ASN A 126 1.74 3.49 9.79
C ASN A 126 0.38 2.79 9.96
N SER A 127 -0.07 2.04 8.94
CA SER A 127 -1.39 1.39 8.91
C SER A 127 -1.63 0.45 10.10
N PHE A 128 -0.60 -0.25 10.57
CA PHE A 128 -0.68 -1.16 11.71
C PHE A 128 -0.75 -0.45 13.06
N GLU A 129 -0.23 0.78 13.17
CA GLU A 129 -0.31 1.58 14.40
C GLU A 129 -1.71 2.15 14.61
N LYS A 130 -2.49 2.30 13.54
CA LYS A 130 -3.91 2.69 13.63
C LYS A 130 -4.72 1.68 14.45
N LEU A 131 -4.51 0.38 14.22
CA LEU A 131 -5.19 -0.70 14.97
C LEU A 131 -4.91 -0.57 16.47
N VAL A 132 -3.67 -0.25 16.84
CA VAL A 132 -3.26 -0.03 18.23
C VAL A 132 -3.96 1.20 18.81
N ILE A 133 -3.96 2.34 18.12
CA ILE A 133 -4.60 3.58 18.62
C ILE A 133 -6.12 3.41 18.80
N THR A 134 -6.82 2.72 17.88
CA THR A 134 -8.26 2.43 18.02
C THR A 134 -8.58 1.47 19.17
N LEU A 135 -7.64 0.61 19.57
CA LEU A 135 -7.82 -0.29 20.71
C LEU A 135 -7.55 0.41 22.05
N PHE A 136 -6.77 1.49 22.07
CA PHE A 136 -6.41 2.24 23.28
C PHE A 136 -7.27 3.48 23.56
N HIS A 137 -8.12 3.92 22.62
CA HIS A 137 -9.17 4.91 22.88
C HIS A 137 -10.56 4.25 22.88
N PRO A 138 -11.03 3.67 24.01
CA PRO A 138 -12.44 3.36 24.14
C PRO A 138 -13.23 4.69 24.01
N MET A 139 -14.32 4.64 23.26
CA MET A 139 -15.25 5.75 23.05
C MET A 139 -15.76 6.31 24.38
N ASP A 140 -15.16 7.40 24.88
CA ASP A 140 -15.78 8.25 25.88
C ASP A 140 -16.89 9.09 25.20
N THR A 141 -18.03 8.45 24.98
CA THR A 141 -19.25 9.15 24.56
C THR A 141 -19.86 9.82 25.77
N ILE A 142 -19.70 11.14 25.79
CA ILE A 142 -20.33 12.12 26.67
C ILE A 142 -21.84 11.84 26.79
N TRP A 143 -22.34 11.62 28.00
CA TRP A 143 -23.75 11.82 28.34
C TRP A 143 -23.85 13.05 29.25
N THR A 144 -24.06 14.21 28.64
CA THR A 144 -24.75 15.36 29.25
C THR A 144 -26.10 15.41 28.55
N SER A 145 -27.24 15.12 29.20
CA SER A 145 -28.01 16.04 30.04
C SER A 145 -29.47 15.50 29.99
N HIS A 146 -30.27 15.45 31.05
CA HIS A 146 -31.17 16.52 31.54
C HIS A 146 -31.95 15.98 32.76
N VAL A 147 -31.92 16.70 33.90
CA VAL A 147 -33.05 17.47 34.51
C VAL A 147 -34.14 16.63 35.23
N SER A 148 -34.02 16.57 36.57
CA SER A 148 -34.95 17.04 37.65
C SER A 148 -36.49 17.03 37.45
N PRO A 149 -37.32 16.98 38.52
CA PRO A 149 -37.14 17.57 39.87
C PRO A 149 -36.90 16.59 41.02
#